data_AF-A0A5B7B052-F1
#
_entry.id   AF-A0A5B7B052-F1
#
_cell.length_a   1.000
_cell.length_b   1.000
_cell.length_c   1.000
_cell.angle_alpha   90.00
_cell.angle_beta   90.00
_cell.angle_gamma   90.00
#
_symmetry.space_group_name_H-M   'P 1'
#
loop_
_entity.id
_entity.type
_entity.pdbx_description
1 polymer ?
#
loop_
_entity_poly.entity_id
_entity_poly.type
_entity_poly.pdbx_seq_one_letter_code
_entity_poly.pdbx_strand_id
1 'polypeptide(L)'
;RCYNFSSRYRVSKEAKKKTDAVIKIKDDGNFDRIAHPEFGFQYSADYVTFDSRDSIFNEIMEALKDNSVNLIGIYGIGGVGKTAMVVELGKQLKEVGLFDEVVMAVVSQNVNVRNIQGQLADKLVVRLQAETEKGRAGELWYRLNNGKQNLVILDDVWKELKLNALGIPISSTDHGIKGGCNCKVVLTSRNQGVCQKMQVQKYFPLGVLRPQESWALFKKMVGNSVDSPQMHSSTAEKV
;
A
#
# COMPACT_ATOMS: atom_id res chain seq x y z
N ARG A 1 -39.27 -29.70 20.00
CA ARG A 1 -38.44 -28.49 19.77
C ARG A 1 -39.21 -27.56 18.85
N CYS A 2 -39.83 -26.50 19.37
CA CYS A 2 -40.58 -25.55 18.55
C CYS A 2 -39.64 -24.44 18.07
N TYR A 3 -39.50 -24.30 16.75
CA TYR A 3 -38.78 -23.19 16.12
C TYR A 3 -39.61 -21.91 16.28
N ASN A 4 -39.05 -20.89 16.94
CA ASN A 4 -39.71 -19.59 17.12
C ASN A 4 -39.67 -18.78 15.80
N PHE A 5 -40.61 -19.06 14.91
CA PHE A 5 -40.76 -18.44 13.59
C PHE A 5 -40.90 -16.91 13.65
N SER A 6 -41.59 -16.41 14.68
CA SER A 6 -41.83 -14.97 14.89
C SER A 6 -40.53 -14.20 15.17
N SER A 7 -39.60 -14.80 15.93
CA SER A 7 -38.30 -14.19 16.21
C SER A 7 -37.43 -14.05 14.97
N ARG A 8 -37.36 -15.10 14.13
CA ARG A 8 -36.61 -15.09 12.87
C ARG A 8 -37.19 -14.11 11.86
N TYR A 9 -38.52 -14.04 11.75
CA TYR A 9 -39.19 -13.06 10.90
C TYR A 9 -38.84 -11.62 11.30
N ARG A 10 -38.78 -11.33 12.61
CA ARG A 10 -38.41 -10.00 13.12
C ARG A 10 -36.96 -9.65 12.77
N VAL A 11 -36.03 -10.57 12.98
CA VAL A 11 -34.60 -10.37 12.65
C VAL A 11 -34.40 -10.17 11.15
N SER A 12 -35.05 -10.97 10.30
CA SER A 12 -34.97 -10.80 8.84
C SER A 12 -35.53 -9.45 8.38
N LYS A 13 -36.60 -8.95 9.00
CA LYS A 13 -37.17 -7.64 8.70
C LYS A 13 -36.23 -6.50 9.13
N GLU A 14 -35.55 -6.66 10.25
CA GLU A 14 -34.57 -5.69 10.74
C GLU A 14 -33.29 -5.66 9.90
N ALA A 15 -32.79 -6.84 9.50
CA ALA A 15 -31.67 -6.96 8.58
C ALA A 15 -31.98 -6.29 7.23
N LYS A 16 -33.18 -6.54 6.66
CA LYS A 16 -33.61 -5.90 5.41
C LYS A 16 -33.62 -4.37 5.52
N LYS A 17 -34.15 -3.81 6.62
CA LYS A 17 -34.14 -2.36 6.86
C LYS A 17 -32.73 -1.78 6.96
N LYS A 18 -31.80 -2.48 7.62
CA LYS A 18 -30.40 -2.05 7.70
C LYS A 18 -29.72 -2.12 6.33
N THR A 19 -29.98 -3.16 5.54
CA THR A 19 -29.49 -3.26 4.15
C THR A 19 -30.01 -2.11 3.28
N ASP A 20 -31.30 -1.79 3.36
CA ASP A 20 -31.91 -0.69 2.60
C ASP A 20 -31.31 0.67 3.00
N ALA A 21 -30.98 0.85 4.28
CA ALA A 21 -30.31 2.05 4.77
C ALA A 21 -28.86 2.16 4.26
N VAL A 22 -28.11 1.06 4.23
CA VAL A 22 -26.75 1.04 3.67
C VAL A 22 -26.76 1.31 2.16
N ILE A 23 -27.73 0.78 1.42
CA ILE A 23 -27.89 1.04 -0.02
C ILE A 23 -28.19 2.52 -0.26
N LYS A 24 -29.11 3.12 0.49
CA LYS A 24 -29.37 4.57 0.40
C LYS A 24 -28.14 5.42 0.72
N ILE A 25 -27.42 5.11 1.81
CA ILE A 25 -26.19 5.83 2.16
C ILE A 25 -25.13 5.69 1.06
N LYS A 26 -25.06 4.51 0.43
CA LYS A 26 -24.16 4.26 -0.70
C LYS A 26 -24.54 5.09 -1.94
N ASP A 27 -25.83 5.18 -2.25
CA ASP A 27 -26.33 5.87 -3.43
C ASP A 27 -26.36 7.41 -3.25
N ASP A 28 -26.56 7.89 -2.02
CA ASP A 28 -26.56 9.31 -1.67
C ASP A 28 -25.14 9.87 -1.41
N GLY A 29 -24.17 9.00 -1.14
CA GLY A 29 -22.80 9.39 -0.81
C GLY A 29 -21.89 9.49 -2.03
N ASN A 30 -21.24 10.64 -2.22
CA ASN A 30 -20.15 10.77 -3.20
C ASN A 30 -18.85 10.17 -2.63
N PHE A 31 -18.70 8.84 -2.73
CA PHE A 31 -17.52 8.10 -2.25
C PHE A 31 -16.33 8.12 -3.24
N ASP A 32 -16.38 8.92 -4.30
CA ASP A 32 -15.25 9.08 -5.23
C ASP A 32 -14.02 9.68 -4.56
N ARG A 33 -14.20 10.33 -3.41
CA ARG A 33 -13.13 10.82 -2.54
C ARG A 33 -13.13 10.06 -1.22
N ILE A 34 -12.38 8.96 -1.20
CA ILE A 34 -11.77 8.49 0.05
C ILE A 34 -10.84 9.61 0.52
N ALA A 35 -10.92 10.02 1.79
CA ALA A 35 -10.03 11.02 2.34
C ALA A 35 -8.59 10.63 2.03
N HIS A 36 -7.95 11.37 1.12
CA HIS A 36 -6.50 11.35 0.98
C HIS A 36 -5.99 12.27 2.09
N PRO A 37 -5.25 11.74 3.10
CA PRO A 37 -4.47 12.61 3.96
C PRO A 37 -3.61 13.47 3.04
N GLU A 38 -3.64 14.78 3.25
CA GLU A 38 -2.89 15.72 2.44
C GLU A 38 -1.42 15.30 2.33
N PHE A 39 -0.92 15.43 1.11
CA PHE A 39 0.39 15.02 0.63
C PHE A 39 1.51 15.79 1.37
N GLY A 40 2.02 15.17 2.41
CA GLY A 40 3.34 15.39 2.99
C GLY A 40 3.86 14.03 3.44
N PHE A 41 5.17 13.84 3.57
CA PHE A 41 5.69 12.75 4.38
C PHE A 41 5.35 13.02 5.86
N GLN A 42 4.07 13.02 6.20
CA GLN A 42 3.66 13.01 7.59
C GLN A 42 3.64 11.55 7.97
N TYR A 43 4.82 11.06 8.38
CA TYR A 43 4.98 9.81 9.10
C TYR A 43 3.86 9.76 10.14
N SER A 44 2.87 8.86 9.95
CA SER A 44 1.88 8.68 10.99
C SER A 44 2.62 8.22 12.23
N ALA A 45 2.39 8.90 13.35
CA ALA A 45 2.85 8.47 14.65
C ALA A 45 2.51 6.96 14.82
N ASP A 46 3.56 6.18 15.00
CA ASP A 46 3.60 4.77 15.40
C ASP A 46 2.96 3.74 14.45
N TYR A 47 3.71 3.30 13.42
CA TYR A 47 3.47 2.03 12.76
C TYR A 47 3.27 0.93 13.81
N VAL A 48 2.15 0.20 13.71
CA VAL A 48 1.84 -0.88 14.63
C VAL A 48 2.42 -2.16 14.07
N THR A 49 3.41 -2.70 14.75
CA THR A 49 3.95 -4.03 14.45
C THR A 49 3.00 -5.10 14.97
N PHE A 50 2.88 -6.18 14.22
CA PHE A 50 2.07 -7.34 14.57
C PHE A 50 2.87 -8.58 14.19
N ASP A 51 2.88 -9.61 15.03
CA ASP A 51 3.62 -10.84 14.77
C ASP A 51 3.31 -11.43 13.39
N SER A 52 2.05 -11.38 12.94
CA SER A 52 1.66 -11.86 11.61
C SER A 52 2.24 -11.07 10.43
N ARG A 53 2.71 -9.84 10.69
CA ARG A 53 3.28 -8.92 9.70
C ARG A 53 4.78 -8.81 9.81
N ASP A 54 5.35 -9.05 10.99
CA ASP A 54 6.78 -8.98 11.22
C ASP A 54 7.55 -9.99 10.37
N SER A 55 7.03 -11.21 10.19
CA SER A 55 7.68 -12.19 9.32
C SER A 55 7.74 -11.71 7.86
N ILE A 56 6.62 -11.23 7.33
CA ILE A 56 6.54 -10.70 5.96
C ILE A 56 7.43 -9.46 5.81
N PHE A 57 7.42 -8.56 6.79
CA PHE A 57 8.25 -7.37 6.82
C PHE A 57 9.74 -7.73 6.73
N ASN A 58 10.19 -8.67 7.56
CA ASN A 58 11.58 -9.14 7.58
C ASN A 58 11.95 -9.85 6.26
N GLU A 59 11.06 -10.68 5.70
CA GLU A 59 11.29 -11.31 4.41
C GLU A 59 11.45 -10.28 3.27
N ILE A 60 10.68 -9.18 3.30
CA ILE A 60 10.82 -8.09 2.32
C ILE A 60 12.15 -7.35 2.53
N MET A 61 12.54 -7.08 3.78
CA MET A 61 13.82 -6.45 4.11
C MET A 61 15.00 -7.28 3.58
N GLU A 62 14.97 -8.60 3.77
CA GLU A 62 16.01 -9.51 3.24
C GLU A 62 16.00 -9.55 1.72
N ALA A 63 14.82 -9.60 1.08
CA ALA A 63 14.72 -9.52 -0.38
C ALA A 63 15.27 -8.19 -0.93
N LEU A 64 15.16 -7.09 -0.20
CA LEU A 64 15.72 -5.80 -0.60
C LEU A 64 17.24 -5.72 -0.43
N LYS A 65 17.85 -6.55 0.41
CA LYS A 65 19.32 -6.69 0.50
C LYS A 65 19.90 -7.56 -0.61
N ASP A 66 19.12 -8.46 -1.20
CA ASP A 66 19.57 -9.35 -2.27
C ASP A 66 19.79 -8.59 -3.59
N ASN A 67 21.03 -8.49 -4.05
CA ASN A 67 21.41 -7.80 -5.29
C ASN A 67 20.82 -8.42 -6.57
N SER A 68 20.32 -9.66 -6.51
CA SER A 68 19.62 -10.29 -7.63
C SER A 68 18.16 -9.83 -7.74
N VAL A 69 17.62 -9.17 -6.71
CA VAL A 69 16.23 -8.73 -6.63
C VAL A 69 16.16 -7.19 -6.73
N ASN A 70 15.51 -6.71 -7.77
CA ASN A 70 15.28 -5.28 -8.05
C ASN A 70 13.80 -4.92 -8.06
N LEU A 71 12.89 -5.89 -8.21
CA LEU A 71 11.45 -5.63 -8.29
C LEU A 71 10.67 -6.57 -7.37
N ILE A 72 9.99 -5.99 -6.38
CA ILE A 72 9.20 -6.68 -5.36
C ILE A 72 7.75 -6.21 -5.42
N GLY A 73 6.80 -7.15 -5.31
CA GLY A 73 5.37 -6.85 -5.24
C GLY A 73 4.73 -7.28 -3.92
N ILE A 74 3.97 -6.40 -3.28
CA ILE A 74 3.15 -6.73 -2.11
C ILE A 74 1.69 -6.67 -2.54
N TYR A 75 0.92 -7.73 -2.29
CA TYR A 75 -0.48 -7.77 -2.73
C TYR A 75 -1.43 -8.28 -1.66
N GLY A 76 -2.70 -7.87 -1.75
CA GLY A 76 -3.73 -8.25 -0.79
C GLY A 76 -4.95 -7.35 -0.89
N ILE A 77 -6.04 -7.69 -0.23
CA ILE A 77 -7.30 -6.94 -0.33
C ILE A 77 -7.14 -5.47 0.16
N GLY A 78 -8.11 -4.62 -0.15
CA GLY A 78 -8.12 -3.24 0.35
C GLY A 78 -8.15 -3.17 1.88
N GLY A 79 -7.51 -2.16 2.48
CA GLY A 79 -7.57 -1.92 3.93
C GLY A 79 -6.61 -2.76 4.79
N VAL A 80 -5.90 -3.74 4.24
CA VAL A 80 -4.97 -4.61 5.01
C VAL A 80 -3.63 -3.94 5.38
N GLY A 81 -3.45 -2.64 5.11
CA GLY A 81 -2.25 -1.91 5.52
C GLY A 81 -1.01 -2.09 4.63
N LYS A 82 -1.17 -2.38 3.32
CA LYS A 82 -0.03 -2.45 2.37
C LYS A 82 0.73 -1.12 2.29
N THR A 83 0.01 -0.01 2.11
CA THR A 83 0.58 1.34 2.08
C THR A 83 1.35 1.63 3.37
N ALA A 84 0.77 1.31 4.53
CA ALA A 84 1.46 1.48 5.82
C ALA A 84 2.75 0.65 5.91
N MET A 85 2.73 -0.59 5.42
CA MET A 85 3.92 -1.46 5.40
C MET A 85 5.04 -0.90 4.51
N VAL A 86 4.75 -0.45 3.29
CA VAL A 86 5.81 0.11 2.40
C VAL A 86 6.34 1.45 2.88
N VAL A 87 5.51 2.26 3.54
CA VAL A 87 5.95 3.51 4.18
C VAL A 87 6.94 3.20 5.31
N GLU A 88 6.61 2.24 6.19
CA GLU A 88 7.51 1.85 7.28
C GLU A 88 8.80 1.19 6.77
N LEU A 89 8.71 0.30 5.78
CA LEU A 89 9.87 -0.29 5.11
C LEU A 89 10.80 0.81 4.59
N GLY A 90 10.24 1.75 3.82
CA GLY A 90 11.01 2.86 3.25
C GLY A 90 11.69 3.73 4.31
N LYS A 91 11.01 3.97 5.45
CA LYS A 91 11.58 4.67 6.59
C LYS A 91 12.78 3.92 7.17
N GLN A 92 12.59 2.68 7.59
CA GLN A 92 13.64 1.89 8.24
C GLN A 92 14.85 1.68 7.33
N LEU A 93 14.60 1.41 6.04
CA LEU A 93 15.64 1.20 5.04
C LEU A 93 16.52 2.43 4.80
N LYS A 94 15.94 3.62 4.94
CA LYS A 94 16.67 4.88 4.90
C LYS A 94 17.43 5.13 6.21
N GLU A 95 16.81 4.85 7.36
CA GLU A 95 17.42 5.03 8.69
C GLU A 95 18.62 4.12 8.93
N VAL A 96 18.55 2.86 8.49
CA VAL A 96 19.69 1.91 8.57
C VAL A 96 20.73 2.13 7.46
N GLY A 97 20.51 3.08 6.56
CA GLY A 97 21.44 3.45 5.50
C GLY A 97 21.58 2.42 4.37
N LEU A 98 20.60 1.52 4.19
CA LEU A 98 20.62 0.58 3.06
C LEU A 98 20.29 1.29 1.73
N PHE A 99 19.46 2.33 1.80
CA PHE A 99 19.13 3.18 0.66
C PHE A 99 19.39 4.64 1.02
N ASP A 100 20.13 5.33 0.15
CA ASP A 100 20.41 6.75 0.28
C ASP A 100 19.15 7.59 0.06
N GLU A 101 18.30 7.15 -0.88
CA GLU A 101 17.09 7.85 -1.28
C GLU A 101 15.91 6.88 -1.37
N VAL A 102 14.79 7.29 -0.77
CA VAL A 102 13.51 6.57 -0.82
C VAL A 102 12.45 7.53 -1.31
N VAL A 103 11.83 7.21 -2.44
CA VAL A 103 10.79 8.03 -3.05
C VAL A 103 9.55 7.20 -3.33
N MET A 104 8.38 7.80 -3.21
CA MET A 104 7.10 7.12 -3.34
C MET A 104 6.18 7.90 -4.28
N ALA A 105 5.48 7.18 -5.13
CA ALA A 105 4.39 7.71 -5.94
C ALA A 105 3.15 6.82 -5.80
N VAL A 106 1.99 7.45 -5.67
CA VAL A 106 0.69 6.78 -5.68
C VAL A 106 0.21 6.64 -7.13
N VAL A 107 -0.19 5.43 -7.50
CA VAL A 107 -0.67 5.08 -8.82
C VAL A 107 -2.20 5.07 -8.81
N SER A 108 -2.80 6.04 -9.49
CA SER A 108 -4.25 6.07 -9.68
C SER A 108 -4.75 4.91 -10.56
N GLN A 109 -5.99 4.48 -10.36
CA GLN A 109 -6.68 3.52 -11.25
C GLN A 109 -6.55 3.92 -12.72
N ASN A 110 -6.87 5.18 -13.00
CA ASN A 110 -6.59 5.83 -14.27
C ASN A 110 -5.12 6.29 -14.27
N VAL A 111 -4.22 5.37 -14.62
CA VAL A 111 -2.78 5.65 -14.68
C VAL A 111 -2.52 6.88 -15.52
N ASN A 112 -1.83 7.84 -14.90
CA ASN A 112 -1.32 9.05 -15.53
C ASN A 112 0.20 9.09 -15.32
N VAL A 113 0.96 8.78 -16.38
CA VAL A 113 2.42 8.70 -16.33
C VAL A 113 3.03 10.04 -15.94
N ARG A 114 2.58 11.16 -16.50
CA ARG A 114 3.08 12.50 -16.12
C ARG A 114 2.89 12.81 -14.65
N ASN A 115 1.75 12.42 -14.08
CA ASN A 115 1.47 12.61 -12.65
C ASN A 115 2.42 11.78 -11.78
N ILE A 116 2.65 10.52 -12.14
CA ILE A 116 3.61 9.66 -11.42
C ILE A 116 5.02 10.25 -11.51
N GLN A 117 5.46 10.65 -12.71
CA GLN A 117 6.74 11.32 -12.92
C GLN A 117 6.86 12.61 -12.09
N GLY A 118 5.79 13.40 -11.99
CA GLY A 118 5.74 14.61 -11.18
C GLY A 118 5.93 14.30 -9.69
N GLN A 119 5.18 13.34 -9.15
CA GLN A 119 5.33 12.91 -7.75
C GLN A 119 6.77 12.46 -7.46
N LEU A 120 7.38 11.65 -8.33
CA LEU A 120 8.77 11.23 -8.18
C LEU A 120 9.74 12.42 -8.24
N ALA A 121 9.54 13.33 -9.19
CA ALA A 121 10.37 14.52 -9.35
C ALA A 121 10.33 15.43 -8.13
N ASP A 122 9.15 15.65 -7.55
CA ASP A 122 8.96 16.44 -6.34
C ASP A 122 9.73 15.82 -5.17
N LYS A 123 9.68 14.49 -5.02
CA LYS A 123 10.42 13.80 -3.95
C LYS A 123 11.94 13.77 -4.18
N LEU A 124 12.38 13.70 -5.43
CA LEU A 124 13.80 13.73 -5.81
C LEU A 124 14.38 15.15 -5.84
N VAL A 125 13.54 16.17 -5.64
CA VAL A 125 13.87 17.60 -5.72
C VAL A 125 14.51 17.92 -7.09
N VAL A 126 13.88 17.44 -8.17
CA VAL A 126 14.30 17.72 -9.55
C VAL A 126 13.18 18.42 -10.31
N ARG A 127 13.53 19.48 -11.04
CA ARG A 127 12.59 20.14 -11.95
C ARG A 127 12.65 19.48 -13.31
N LEU A 128 11.54 18.89 -13.73
CA LEU A 128 11.40 18.32 -15.06
C LEU A 128 11.17 19.43 -16.08
N GLN A 129 12.07 19.57 -17.06
CA GLN A 129 12.00 20.61 -18.09
C GLN A 129 11.36 20.10 -19.36
N ALA A 130 11.48 18.80 -19.61
CA ALA A 130 10.86 18.18 -20.76
C ALA A 130 9.33 18.25 -20.71
N GLU A 131 8.74 18.65 -21.84
CA GLU A 131 7.29 18.66 -22.02
C GLU A 131 6.72 17.27 -22.29
N THR A 132 7.49 16.35 -22.88
CA THR A 132 7.00 15.02 -23.25
C THR A 132 7.23 13.99 -22.13
N GLU A 133 6.38 12.97 -22.04
CA GLU A 133 6.56 11.88 -21.07
C GLU A 133 7.91 11.18 -21.24
N LYS A 134 8.36 10.99 -22.48
CA LYS A 134 9.66 10.37 -22.78
C LYS A 134 10.83 11.23 -22.29
N GLY A 135 10.79 12.54 -22.53
CA GLY A 135 11.86 13.44 -22.06
C GLY A 135 11.92 13.49 -20.53
N ARG A 136 10.75 13.58 -19.87
CA ARG A 136 10.63 13.54 -18.41
C ARG A 136 11.16 12.24 -17.82
N ALA A 137 10.86 11.11 -18.47
CA ALA A 137 11.40 9.81 -18.10
C ALA A 137 12.93 9.79 -18.19
N GLY A 138 13.53 10.41 -19.22
CA GLY A 138 14.98 10.52 -19.36
C GLY A 138 15.63 11.33 -18.23
N GLU A 139 15.01 12.46 -17.85
CA GLU A 139 15.47 13.30 -16.74
C GLU A 139 15.42 12.56 -15.39
N LEU A 140 14.31 11.83 -15.13
CA LEU A 140 14.18 10.99 -13.94
C LEU A 140 15.17 9.83 -13.94
N TRP A 141 15.38 9.19 -15.10
CA TRP A 141 16.32 8.10 -15.24
C TRP A 141 17.74 8.54 -14.88
N TYR A 142 18.18 9.70 -15.37
CA TYR A 142 19.48 10.25 -15.03
C TYR A 142 19.59 10.57 -13.53
N ARG A 143 18.52 11.13 -12.94
CA ARG A 143 18.47 11.48 -11.52
C ARG A 143 18.52 10.27 -10.60
N LEU A 144 17.93 9.14 -11.00
CA LEU A 144 17.93 7.88 -10.26
C LEU A 144 19.16 7.03 -10.56
N ASN A 145 19.79 7.19 -11.73
CA ASN A 145 21.04 6.54 -12.09
C ASN A 145 22.26 7.38 -11.66
N ASN A 146 22.28 7.77 -10.38
CA ASN A 146 23.25 8.72 -9.80
C ASN A 146 24.36 8.04 -8.98
N GLY A 147 24.48 6.71 -9.07
CA GLY A 147 25.43 5.90 -8.29
C GLY A 147 24.99 5.60 -6.85
N LYS A 148 23.92 6.22 -6.34
CA LYS A 148 23.35 5.95 -5.01
C LYS A 148 22.42 4.75 -5.02
N GLN A 149 22.19 4.16 -3.85
CA GLN A 149 21.15 3.16 -3.63
C GLN A 149 19.79 3.86 -3.51
N ASN A 150 18.98 3.73 -4.54
CA ASN A 150 17.65 4.33 -4.64
C ASN A 150 16.55 3.27 -4.46
N LEU A 151 15.53 3.58 -3.66
CA LEU A 151 14.30 2.81 -3.56
C LEU A 151 13.13 3.63 -4.09
N VAL A 152 12.44 3.08 -5.08
CA VAL A 152 11.19 3.65 -5.60
C VAL A 152 10.00 2.80 -5.13
N ILE A 153 9.04 3.43 -4.48
CA ILE A 153 7.80 2.80 -4.03
C ILE A 153 6.67 3.24 -4.97
N LEU A 154 6.02 2.28 -5.62
CA LEU A 154 4.83 2.50 -6.44
C LEU A 154 3.60 1.95 -5.70
N ASP A 155 2.83 2.83 -5.08
CA ASP A 155 1.71 2.43 -4.23
C ASP A 155 0.39 2.34 -5.01
N ASP A 156 -0.39 1.31 -4.69
CA ASP A 156 -1.71 1.01 -5.24
C ASP A 156 -1.70 0.83 -6.76
N VAL A 157 -0.81 -0.01 -7.31
CA VAL A 157 -0.75 -0.29 -8.75
C VAL A 157 -1.94 -1.14 -9.20
N TRP A 158 -2.74 -0.60 -10.13
CA TRP A 158 -3.97 -1.23 -10.64
C TRP A 158 -3.81 -1.99 -11.95
N LYS A 159 -2.79 -1.66 -12.75
CA LYS A 159 -2.50 -2.28 -14.06
C LYS A 159 -1.01 -2.25 -14.35
N GLU A 160 -0.60 -2.99 -15.37
CA GLU A 160 0.80 -3.04 -15.81
C GLU A 160 1.32 -1.64 -16.18
N LEU A 161 2.53 -1.34 -15.73
CA LEU A 161 3.26 -0.10 -15.96
C LEU A 161 4.60 -0.42 -16.61
N LYS A 162 4.99 0.41 -17.57
CA LYS A 162 6.34 0.35 -18.12
C LYS A 162 7.26 1.22 -17.27
N LEU A 163 8.14 0.60 -16.49
CA LEU A 163 9.00 1.30 -15.53
C LEU A 163 9.97 2.27 -16.22
N ASN A 164 10.40 1.95 -17.44
CA ASN A 164 11.18 2.86 -18.29
C ASN A 164 10.39 4.13 -18.70
N ALA A 165 9.07 4.05 -18.88
CA ALA A 165 8.22 5.21 -19.16
C ALA A 165 8.06 6.10 -17.92
N LEU A 166 8.25 5.56 -16.72
CA LEU A 166 8.31 6.33 -15.49
C LEU A 166 9.70 6.95 -15.25
N GLY A 167 10.71 6.57 -16.05
CA GLY A 167 12.09 6.98 -15.84
C GLY A 167 12.79 6.23 -14.71
N ILE A 168 12.31 5.04 -14.33
CA ILE A 168 12.94 4.23 -13.28
C ILE A 168 13.99 3.32 -13.94
N PRO A 169 15.27 3.45 -13.59
CA PRO A 169 16.31 2.59 -14.13
C PRO A 169 16.18 1.21 -13.45
N ILE A 170 15.93 0.17 -14.22
CA ILE A 170 15.99 -1.22 -13.72
C ILE A 170 16.95 -1.95 -14.64
N SER A 171 17.82 -2.76 -14.06
CA SER A 171 18.74 -3.59 -14.82
C SER A 171 17.94 -4.68 -15.55
N SER A 172 17.47 -4.38 -16.76
CA SER A 172 17.19 -5.42 -17.74
C SER A 172 18.53 -5.98 -18.21
N THR A 173 18.65 -7.30 -18.24
CA THR A 173 19.80 -8.03 -18.78
C THR A 173 20.09 -7.74 -20.26
N ASP A 174 19.26 -6.95 -20.94
CA ASP A 174 19.27 -6.74 -22.38
C ASP A 174 20.35 -5.78 -22.93
N HIS A 175 21.11 -5.07 -22.09
CA HIS A 175 22.02 -4.02 -22.60
C HIS A 175 23.51 -4.20 -22.28
N GLY A 176 23.94 -5.37 -21.79
CA GLY A 176 25.37 -5.70 -21.70
C GLY A 176 26.21 -4.80 -20.78
N ILE A 177 25.60 -3.80 -20.12
CA ILE A 177 26.25 -3.01 -19.08
C ILE A 177 26.28 -3.85 -17.82
N LYS A 178 27.39 -4.56 -17.61
CA LYS A 178 27.75 -5.20 -16.35
C LYS A 178 28.14 -4.11 -15.33
N GLY A 179 27.14 -3.38 -14.88
CA GLY A 179 27.19 -2.43 -13.78
C GLY A 179 25.77 -2.34 -13.25
N GLY A 180 25.49 -3.01 -12.13
CA GLY A 180 24.15 -3.13 -11.57
C GLY A 180 23.51 -1.76 -11.39
N CYS A 181 22.25 -1.63 -11.79
CA CYS A 181 21.49 -0.43 -11.46
C CYS A 181 21.26 -0.44 -9.95
N ASN A 182 21.72 0.60 -9.24
CA ASN A 182 21.51 0.77 -7.80
C ASN A 182 20.08 1.27 -7.49
N CYS A 183 19.07 0.81 -8.23
CA CYS A 183 17.69 1.22 -8.05
C CYS A 183 16.79 -0.01 -7.93
N LYS A 184 16.07 -0.08 -6.81
CA LYS A 184 15.08 -1.12 -6.53
C LYS A 184 13.67 -0.53 -6.48
N VAL A 185 12.70 -1.37 -6.75
CA VAL A 185 11.29 -1.01 -6.78
C VAL A 185 10.48 -1.94 -5.89
N VAL A 186 9.68 -1.36 -5.01
CA VAL A 186 8.59 -2.04 -4.30
C VAL A 186 7.29 -1.50 -4.83
N LEU A 187 6.37 -2.38 -5.23
CA LEU A 187 5.02 -1.99 -5.58
C LEU A 187 3.99 -2.64 -4.68
N THR A 188 2.89 -1.95 -4.43
CA THR A 188 1.71 -2.54 -3.79
C THR A 188 0.59 -2.72 -4.81
N SER A 189 -0.22 -3.76 -4.67
CA SER A 189 -1.41 -3.95 -5.49
C SER A 189 -2.53 -4.65 -4.74
N ARG A 190 -3.78 -4.45 -5.17
CA ARG A 190 -4.91 -5.27 -4.69
C ARG A 190 -4.99 -6.63 -5.38
N ASN A 191 -4.31 -6.78 -6.52
CA ASN A 191 -4.47 -7.93 -7.40
C ASN A 191 -3.11 -8.58 -7.67
N GLN A 192 -2.97 -9.86 -7.31
CA GLN A 192 -1.77 -10.65 -7.58
C GLN A 192 -1.40 -10.67 -9.07
N GLY A 193 -2.40 -10.71 -9.95
CA GLY A 193 -2.20 -10.71 -11.40
C GLY A 193 -1.53 -9.42 -11.91
N VAL A 194 -1.66 -8.30 -11.20
CA VAL A 194 -0.91 -7.07 -11.53
C VAL A 194 0.56 -7.24 -11.18
N CYS A 195 0.90 -7.84 -10.04
CA CYS A 195 2.29 -8.18 -9.68
C CYS A 195 2.90 -9.20 -10.66
N GLN A 196 2.10 -10.09 -11.24
CA GLN A 196 2.59 -11.03 -12.26
C GLN A 196 2.88 -10.33 -13.59
N LYS A 197 1.98 -9.45 -14.07
CA LYS A 197 2.21 -8.61 -15.27
C LYS A 197 3.39 -7.65 -15.07
N MET A 198 3.49 -7.13 -13.86
CA MET A 198 4.69 -6.75 -13.12
C MET A 198 6.05 -7.28 -13.57
N GLN A 199 6.07 -8.60 -13.77
CA GLN A 199 7.25 -9.45 -13.72
C GLN A 199 8.07 -9.23 -12.44
N VAL A 200 7.39 -9.03 -11.29
CA VAL A 200 8.07 -8.91 -10.00
C VAL A 200 8.81 -10.22 -9.68
N GLN A 201 10.02 -10.12 -9.15
CA GLN A 201 10.89 -11.27 -8.88
C GLN A 201 10.53 -11.97 -7.56
N LYS A 202 10.03 -11.19 -6.60
CA LYS A 202 9.50 -11.67 -5.33
C LYS A 202 8.14 -11.02 -5.09
N TYR A 203 7.16 -11.81 -4.65
CA TYR A 203 5.84 -11.32 -4.30
C TYR A 203 5.39 -11.81 -2.94
N PHE A 204 4.83 -10.90 -2.14
CA PHE A 204 4.46 -11.13 -0.76
C PHE A 204 2.95 -10.91 -0.55
N PRO A 205 2.19 -11.96 -0.18
CA PRO A 205 0.78 -11.81 0.14
C PRO A 205 0.60 -11.20 1.52
N LEU A 206 -0.15 -10.10 1.58
CA LEU A 206 -0.53 -9.44 2.81
C LEU A 206 -1.99 -9.76 3.16
N GLY A 207 -2.17 -10.74 4.06
CA GLY A 207 -3.47 -11.22 4.51
C GLY A 207 -4.14 -10.29 5.53
N VAL A 208 -5.37 -10.58 5.92
CA VAL A 208 -6.05 -9.88 7.02
C VAL A 208 -5.33 -10.13 8.35
N LEU A 209 -5.34 -9.15 9.26
CA LEU A 209 -4.83 -9.34 10.61
C LEU A 209 -5.62 -10.44 11.34
N ARG A 210 -4.97 -11.13 12.28
CA ARG A 210 -5.66 -12.07 13.15
C ARG A 210 -6.69 -11.32 14.01
N PRO A 211 -7.76 -11.98 14.52
CA PRO A 211 -8.76 -11.30 15.34
C PRO A 211 -8.17 -10.55 16.54
N GLN A 212 -7.16 -11.13 17.20
CA GLN A 212 -6.47 -10.54 18.34
C GLN A 212 -5.67 -9.28 17.95
N GLU A 213 -4.95 -9.34 16.82
CA GLU A 213 -4.19 -8.21 16.27
C GLU A 213 -5.11 -7.09 15.77
N SER A 214 -6.21 -7.46 15.10
CA SER A 214 -7.24 -6.53 14.64
C SER A 214 -7.87 -5.79 15.82
N TRP A 215 -8.14 -6.51 16.92
CA TRP A 215 -8.65 -5.91 18.14
C TRP A 215 -7.63 -5.01 18.82
N ALA A 216 -6.35 -5.40 18.85
CA ALA A 216 -5.27 -4.57 19.36
C ALA A 216 -5.12 -3.27 18.54
N LEU A 217 -5.18 -3.36 17.21
CA LEU A 217 -5.20 -2.20 16.31
C LEU A 217 -6.37 -1.28 16.64
N PHE A 218 -7.58 -1.85 16.74
CA PHE A 218 -8.79 -1.09 17.06
C PHE A 218 -8.63 -0.32 18.37
N LYS A 219 -8.22 -0.99 19.46
CA LYS A 219 -7.98 -0.36 20.76
C LYS A 219 -6.96 0.78 20.69
N LYS A 220 -5.88 0.61 19.91
CA LYS A 220 -4.89 1.69 19.72
C LYS A 220 -5.50 2.91 19.02
N MET A 221 -6.32 2.69 17.99
CA MET A 221 -6.89 3.79 17.20
C MET A 221 -7.95 4.59 17.96
N VAL A 222 -8.72 3.95 18.85
CA VAL A 222 -9.77 4.62 19.64
C VAL A 222 -9.26 5.18 20.99
N GLY A 223 -7.99 4.92 21.34
CA GLY A 223 -7.39 5.28 22.62
C GLY A 223 -8.02 4.54 23.81
N ASN A 224 -7.73 4.99 25.04
CA ASN A 224 -8.24 4.39 26.30
C ASN A 224 -9.77 4.54 26.51
N SER A 225 -10.54 4.89 25.48
CA SER A 225 -12.00 5.09 25.56
C SER A 225 -12.79 3.77 25.61
N VAL A 226 -12.14 2.62 25.42
CA VAL A 226 -12.79 1.29 25.43
C VAL A 226 -12.98 0.72 26.84
N ASP A 227 -12.21 1.21 27.81
CA ASP A 227 -12.30 0.76 29.21
C ASP A 227 -13.31 1.59 30.04
N SER A 228 -14.11 2.44 29.39
CA SER A 228 -15.29 3.01 30.03
C SER A 228 -16.31 1.89 30.31
N PRO A 229 -16.80 1.72 31.54
CA PRO A 229 -17.80 0.69 31.89
C PRO A 229 -19.11 0.73 31.10
N GLN A 230 -19.31 1.71 30.21
CA GLN A 230 -20.54 1.91 29.45
C GLN A 230 -20.67 1.04 28.18
N MET A 231 -19.68 0.20 27.83
CA MET A 231 -19.84 -0.79 26.76
C MET A 231 -20.19 -2.21 27.25
N HIS A 232 -20.33 -2.42 28.56
CA HIS A 232 -20.87 -3.65 29.12
C HIS A 232 -22.40 -3.58 29.34
N SER A 233 -23.18 -3.22 28.31
CA SER A 233 -24.62 -3.47 28.35
C SER A 233 -25.25 -3.59 26.96
N SER A 234 -24.80 -4.57 26.18
CA SER A 234 -25.70 -5.51 25.49
C SER A 234 -24.87 -6.45 24.63
N THR A 235 -24.57 -7.63 25.15
CA THR A 235 -24.85 -8.94 24.54
C THR A 235 -24.17 -9.99 25.42
N ALA A 236 -24.75 -10.21 26.58
CA ALA A 236 -24.68 -11.50 27.27
C ALA A 236 -26.12 -11.88 27.56
N GLU A 237 -26.45 -13.13 27.23
CA GLU A 237 -27.71 -13.84 27.51
C GLU A 237 -28.94 -13.48 26.64
N LYS A 238 -29.20 -14.34 25.65
CA LYS A 238 -30.11 -15.49 25.85
C LYS A 238 -30.13 -16.40 24.61
N VAL A 239 -29.60 -17.61 24.83
CA VAL A 239 -29.85 -18.94 24.21
C VAL A 239 -30.22 -19.00 22.72
#